data_AF-A0A357IT82-F1
#
_entry.id   AF-A0A357IT82-F1
#
_cell.length_a   1.000
_cell.length_b   1.000
_cell.length_c   1.000
_cell.angle_alpha   90.00
_cell.angle_beta   90.00
_cell.angle_gamma   90.00
#
_symmetry.space_group_name_H-M   'P 1'
#
loop_
_entity.id
_entity.type
_entity.pdbx_description
1 polymer ?
#
loop_
_entity_poly.entity_id
_entity_poly.type
_entity_poly.pdbx_seq_one_letter_code
_entity_poly.pdbx_strand_id
1 'polypeptide(L)'
;MPLQPAPENRIFQRVQAKPAERGKYVLYWMQMHRRLECNFGLQHAAYLADELNCPLLIYEGLRPDYPFASPRFHGFILDGMADHHQYFENIGSLLRPTEKNTARSGGDAKDEGGTETETKSYSAHYLPFVPQSPEDARGFLRQLCSDARIVISDEFPVFIIPEQNRSLEQKLKEDSIPFLTVDSNGIIPLQESKSDPYSAYLFRKILQKKFSASFREFPVKNSLGRCQKHSLSFDTLPIQPFKGPLKATSRLLADWNARRASALLSDFGLDQSVTLLDSGTRKSGLNRMKSFVKEMSKYTEMRNDPDAEATSGLSPYLHFGRVSIHELVQ
;
A
#
# COMPACT_ATOMS: atom_id res chain seq x y z
N MET A 1 11.67 14.95 -15.62
CA MET A 1 11.02 14.06 -16.62
C MET A 1 9.62 13.70 -16.15
N PRO A 2 8.62 13.60 -17.05
CA PRO A 2 7.28 13.06 -16.77
C PRO A 2 7.37 11.74 -16.01
N LEU A 3 6.50 11.54 -15.00
CA LEU A 3 6.37 10.23 -14.34
C LEU A 3 5.90 9.25 -15.41
N GLN A 4 6.55 8.10 -15.49
CA GLN A 4 6.18 7.09 -16.47
C GLN A 4 5.09 6.17 -15.89
N PRO A 5 4.15 5.67 -16.71
CA PRO A 5 3.25 4.61 -16.28
C PRO A 5 4.03 3.34 -15.92
N ALA A 6 3.37 2.39 -15.25
CA ALA A 6 3.88 1.03 -15.22
C ALA A 6 3.92 0.44 -16.66
N PRO A 7 4.87 -0.45 -16.97
CA PRO A 7 4.88 -1.20 -18.23
C PRO A 7 3.53 -1.87 -18.53
N GLU A 8 3.11 -1.87 -19.80
CA GLU A 8 1.80 -2.40 -20.21
C GLU A 8 1.60 -3.87 -19.81
N ASN A 9 2.66 -4.69 -19.91
CA ASN A 9 2.65 -6.11 -19.52
C ASN A 9 2.55 -6.35 -18.01
N ARG A 10 2.49 -5.29 -17.19
CA ARG A 10 2.19 -5.35 -15.76
C ARG A 10 0.77 -4.88 -15.43
N ILE A 11 0.04 -4.32 -16.40
CA ILE A 11 -1.29 -3.74 -16.18
C ILE A 11 -2.36 -4.73 -16.64
N PHE A 12 -3.28 -5.05 -15.73
CA PHE A 12 -4.41 -5.93 -15.97
C PHE A 12 -5.69 -5.11 -15.98
N GLN A 13 -6.32 -5.01 -17.14
CA GLN A 13 -7.63 -4.35 -17.27
C GLN A 13 -8.71 -5.25 -16.65
N ARG A 14 -9.34 -4.78 -15.57
CA ARG A 14 -10.43 -5.50 -14.88
C ARG A 14 -11.80 -5.02 -15.32
N VAL A 15 -12.03 -3.70 -15.29
CA VAL A 15 -13.26 -3.08 -15.80
C VAL A 15 -12.90 -2.02 -16.82
N GLN A 16 -13.29 -2.23 -18.08
CA GLN A 16 -13.09 -1.25 -19.15
C GLN A 16 -14.25 -0.25 -19.17
N ALA A 17 -13.97 0.98 -18.76
CA ALA A 17 -14.91 2.09 -18.79
C ALA A 17 -14.14 3.41 -18.98
N LYS A 18 -14.84 4.49 -19.34
CA LYS A 18 -14.23 5.82 -19.39
C LYS A 18 -14.08 6.38 -17.98
N PRO A 19 -12.94 6.98 -17.60
CA PRO A 19 -12.79 7.67 -16.33
C PRO A 19 -13.90 8.70 -16.11
N ALA A 20 -14.53 8.66 -14.94
CA ALA A 20 -15.68 9.53 -14.66
C ALA A 20 -15.25 11.00 -14.60
N GLU A 21 -15.79 11.86 -15.47
CA GLU A 21 -15.43 13.29 -15.52
C GLU A 21 -15.68 14.05 -14.20
N ARG A 22 -16.55 13.52 -13.33
CA ARG A 22 -16.88 14.09 -12.01
C ARG A 22 -16.21 13.37 -10.85
N GLY A 23 -15.43 12.31 -11.08
CA GLY A 23 -14.66 11.66 -10.02
C GLY A 23 -13.71 12.67 -9.37
N LYS A 24 -13.47 12.52 -8.07
CA LYS A 24 -12.67 13.46 -7.27
C LYS A 24 -11.19 13.11 -7.22
N TYR A 25 -10.84 11.84 -7.42
CA TYR A 25 -9.46 11.35 -7.27
C TYR A 25 -9.24 10.07 -8.07
N VAL A 26 -7.97 9.75 -8.29
CA VAL A 26 -7.54 8.38 -8.60
C VAL A 26 -7.43 7.61 -7.28
N LEU A 27 -8.06 6.44 -7.19
CA LEU A 27 -7.99 5.59 -5.99
C LEU A 27 -6.95 4.49 -6.19
N TYR A 28 -5.88 4.48 -5.40
CA TYR A 28 -5.01 3.32 -5.26
C TYR A 28 -5.40 2.54 -4.00
N TRP A 29 -6.05 1.39 -4.19
CA TRP A 29 -6.29 0.43 -3.13
C TRP A 29 -5.06 -0.45 -2.94
N MET A 30 -4.24 -0.12 -1.95
CA MET A 30 -3.03 -0.83 -1.58
C MET A 30 -3.40 -2.07 -0.76
N GLN A 31 -3.07 -3.26 -1.25
CA GLN A 31 -3.44 -4.54 -0.63
C GLN A 31 -2.23 -5.36 -0.18
N MET A 32 -1.29 -5.63 -1.08
CA MET A 32 -0.11 -6.50 -0.85
C MET A 32 1.21 -5.81 -1.11
N HIS A 33 1.29 -4.88 -2.08
CA HIS A 33 2.51 -4.12 -2.32
C HIS A 33 2.57 -2.92 -1.36
N ARG A 34 2.60 -3.20 -0.05
CA ARG A 34 2.52 -2.19 1.02
C ARG A 34 3.85 -1.45 1.19
N ARG A 35 4.19 -0.62 0.21
CA ARG A 35 5.38 0.24 0.20
C ARG A 35 5.15 1.46 -0.69
N LEU A 36 5.78 2.57 -0.31
CA LEU A 36 5.72 3.84 -1.05
C LEU A 36 6.85 3.99 -2.09
N GLU A 37 7.87 3.14 -2.02
CA GLU A 37 8.99 3.12 -2.94
C GLU A 37 8.99 1.85 -3.79
N CYS A 38 9.50 1.95 -5.02
CA CYS A 38 9.70 0.80 -5.91
C CYS A 38 8.43 -0.06 -6.08
N ASN A 39 7.31 0.59 -6.38
CA ASN A 39 5.98 -0.01 -6.51
C ASN A 39 5.33 0.42 -7.84
N PHE A 40 5.15 -0.52 -8.78
CA PHE A 40 4.54 -0.23 -10.08
C PHE A 40 3.06 0.17 -9.97
N GLY A 41 2.31 -0.38 -9.01
CA GLY A 41 0.90 -0.03 -8.80
C GLY A 41 0.74 1.41 -8.34
N LEU A 42 1.54 1.81 -7.34
CA LEU A 42 1.58 3.20 -6.87
C LEU A 42 2.09 4.14 -7.96
N GLN A 43 3.14 3.74 -8.70
CA GLN A 43 3.66 4.50 -9.83
C GLN A 43 2.59 4.78 -10.88
N HIS A 44 1.83 3.76 -11.29
CA HIS A 44 0.81 3.91 -12.31
C HIS A 44 -0.37 4.74 -11.81
N ALA A 45 -0.78 4.57 -10.55
CA ALA A 45 -1.83 5.39 -9.95
C ALA A 45 -1.42 6.88 -9.86
N ALA A 46 -0.18 7.17 -9.47
CA ALA A 46 0.35 8.53 -9.45
C ALA A 46 0.45 9.12 -10.87
N TYR A 47 0.86 8.33 -11.86
CA TYR A 47 0.87 8.73 -13.26
C TYR A 47 -0.55 9.10 -13.75
N LEU A 48 -1.55 8.27 -13.47
CA LEU A 48 -2.93 8.54 -13.87
C LEU A 48 -3.52 9.75 -13.14
N ALA A 49 -3.16 9.98 -11.88
CA ALA A 49 -3.56 11.17 -11.15
C ALA A 49 -3.01 12.44 -11.82
N ASP A 50 -1.74 12.38 -12.27
CA ASP A 50 -1.10 13.44 -13.04
C ASP A 50 -1.82 13.69 -14.38
N GLU A 51 -2.07 12.65 -15.16
CA GLU A 51 -2.72 12.74 -16.49
C GLU A 51 -4.18 13.21 -16.42
N LEU A 52 -4.91 12.77 -15.39
CA LEU A 52 -6.31 13.15 -15.16
C LEU A 52 -6.44 14.47 -14.40
N ASN A 53 -5.32 15.09 -14.03
CA ASN A 53 -5.27 16.37 -13.32
C ASN A 53 -6.15 16.37 -12.05
N CYS A 54 -5.96 15.36 -11.19
CA CYS A 54 -6.71 15.20 -9.94
C CYS A 54 -5.83 14.61 -8.82
N PRO A 55 -6.25 14.68 -7.54
CA PRO A 55 -5.53 14.05 -6.43
C PRO A 55 -5.43 12.53 -6.59
N LEU A 56 -4.37 11.96 -6.00
CA LEU A 56 -4.24 10.53 -5.72
C LEU A 56 -4.70 10.26 -4.29
N LEU A 57 -5.62 9.31 -4.11
CA LEU A 57 -6.00 8.77 -2.81
C LEU A 57 -5.43 7.35 -2.65
N ILE A 58 -4.55 7.15 -1.68
CA ILE A 58 -4.00 5.85 -1.32
C ILE A 58 -4.81 5.32 -0.14
N TYR A 59 -5.57 4.27 -0.38
CA TYR A 59 -6.34 3.56 0.64
C TYR A 59 -5.60 2.28 1.04
N GLU A 60 -5.28 2.16 2.32
CA GLU A 60 -4.66 0.95 2.89
C GLU A 60 -5.52 0.40 4.02
N GLY A 61 -6.14 -0.76 3.77
CA GLY A 61 -7.02 -1.43 4.73
C GLY A 61 -6.35 -2.62 5.43
N LEU A 62 -6.67 -2.84 6.70
CA LEU A 62 -6.34 -4.04 7.46
C LEU A 62 -7.57 -4.50 8.25
N ARG A 63 -8.28 -5.50 7.71
CA ARG A 63 -9.46 -6.08 8.38
C ARG A 63 -9.05 -7.22 9.31
N PRO A 64 -9.80 -7.50 10.38
CA PRO A 64 -9.50 -8.61 11.30
C PRO A 64 -9.99 -9.98 10.80
N ASP A 65 -10.74 -10.06 9.69
CA ASP A 65 -11.45 -11.27 9.26
C ASP A 65 -10.85 -12.00 8.07
N TYR A 66 -9.59 -11.71 7.70
CA TYR A 66 -8.92 -12.50 6.67
C TYR A 66 -8.40 -13.83 7.25
N PRO A 67 -8.27 -14.88 6.41
CA PRO A 67 -7.71 -16.16 6.85
C PRO A 67 -6.33 -15.96 7.48
N PHE A 68 -6.11 -16.54 8.66
CA PHE A 68 -4.86 -16.44 9.43
C PHE A 68 -4.59 -15.08 10.11
N ALA A 69 -5.61 -14.22 10.20
CA ALA A 69 -5.57 -13.02 11.03
C ALA A 69 -5.08 -13.35 12.45
N SER A 70 -3.93 -12.78 12.81
CA SER A 70 -3.27 -12.98 14.10
C SER A 70 -2.56 -11.70 14.54
N PRO A 71 -2.24 -11.53 15.82
CA PRO A 71 -1.42 -10.41 16.28
C PRO A 71 -0.08 -10.35 15.55
N ARG A 72 0.50 -11.51 15.18
CA ARG A 72 1.75 -11.59 14.41
C ARG A 72 1.68 -10.85 13.10
N PHE A 73 0.70 -11.19 12.26
CA PHE A 73 0.56 -10.59 10.93
C PHE A 73 -0.01 -9.18 11.02
N HIS A 74 -0.97 -8.92 11.91
CA HIS A 74 -1.47 -7.57 12.15
C HIS A 74 -0.35 -6.64 12.61
N GLY A 75 0.45 -7.05 13.59
CA GLY A 75 1.56 -6.23 14.07
C GLY A 75 2.59 -5.93 12.99
N PHE A 76 2.90 -6.91 12.13
CA PHE A 76 3.81 -6.69 11.00
C PHE A 76 3.26 -5.68 9.99
N ILE A 77 1.96 -5.77 9.66
CA ILE A 77 1.31 -4.82 8.74
C ILE A 77 1.16 -3.44 9.39
N LEU A 78 0.82 -3.38 10.69
CA LEU A 78 0.66 -2.13 11.45
C LEU A 78 1.96 -1.37 11.61
N ASP A 79 3.10 -2.06 11.80
CA ASP A 79 4.42 -1.42 11.72
C ASP A 79 4.59 -0.68 10.39
N GLY A 80 4.09 -1.29 9.31
CA GLY A 80 4.17 -0.71 8.00
C GLY A 80 3.19 0.43 7.73
N MET A 81 1.96 0.33 8.24
CA MET A 81 0.95 1.39 8.18
C MET A 81 1.37 2.57 9.05
N ALA A 82 2.03 2.35 10.19
CA ALA A 82 2.58 3.41 11.03
C ALA A 82 3.70 4.19 10.32
N ASP A 83 4.61 3.51 9.61
CA ASP A 83 5.62 4.15 8.74
C ASP A 83 4.94 5.08 7.71
N HIS A 84 3.89 4.58 7.03
CA HIS A 84 3.15 5.37 6.02
C HIS A 84 2.41 6.54 6.67
N HIS A 85 1.70 6.30 7.77
CA HIS A 85 0.97 7.31 8.52
C HIS A 85 1.89 8.47 8.92
N GLN A 86 3.05 8.17 9.50
CA GLN A 86 4.03 9.19 9.89
C GLN A 86 4.58 9.95 8.68
N TYR A 87 4.89 9.27 7.58
CA TYR A 87 5.33 9.92 6.34
C TYR A 87 4.30 10.95 5.86
N PHE A 88 3.03 10.54 5.75
CA PHE A 88 1.95 11.41 5.25
C PHE A 88 1.54 12.51 6.25
N GLU A 89 1.66 12.28 7.56
CA GLU A 89 1.49 13.33 8.58
C GLU A 89 2.56 14.42 8.41
N ASN A 90 3.83 14.03 8.24
CA ASN A 90 4.95 14.97 8.11
C ASN A 90 4.85 15.87 6.87
N ILE A 91 4.26 15.35 5.78
CA ILE A 91 4.06 16.13 4.54
C ILE A 91 2.68 16.82 4.47
N GLY A 92 1.84 16.68 5.50
CA GLY A 92 0.53 17.34 5.55
C GLY A 92 -0.54 16.74 4.64
N SER A 93 -0.42 15.46 4.25
CA SER A 93 -1.32 14.78 3.31
C SER A 93 -1.96 13.51 3.88
N LEU A 94 -1.91 13.34 5.20
CA LEU A 94 -2.71 12.33 5.89
C LEU A 94 -4.18 12.77 5.96
N LEU A 95 -5.10 11.92 5.50
CA LEU A 95 -6.53 12.15 5.66
C LEU A 95 -7.02 11.54 6.96
N ARG A 96 -7.52 12.40 7.85
CA ARG A 96 -8.12 12.01 9.12
C ARG A 96 -9.37 12.84 9.42
N PRO A 97 -10.32 12.29 10.18
CA PRO A 97 -11.41 13.06 10.76
C PRO A 97 -10.91 14.31 11.49
N THR A 98 -11.31 15.50 11.06
CA THR A 98 -11.03 16.73 11.81
C THR A 98 -11.82 16.75 13.12
N GLU A 99 -11.14 17.13 14.20
CA GLU A 99 -11.82 17.64 15.39
C GLU A 99 -12.14 19.11 15.11
N LYS A 100 -13.41 19.42 14.87
CA LYS A 100 -13.83 20.83 14.94
C LYS A 100 -13.55 21.28 16.37
N ASN A 101 -12.51 22.08 16.57
CA ASN A 101 -12.30 22.81 17.81
C ASN A 101 -13.53 23.72 18.02
N THR A 102 -14.44 23.30 18.89
CA THR A 102 -15.36 24.23 19.53
C THR A 102 -14.54 25.10 20.48
N ALA A 103 -14.54 26.41 20.21
CA ALA A 103 -14.04 27.51 21.03
C ALA A 103 -12.51 27.70 21.15
N ARG A 104 -11.99 28.69 20.42
CA ARG A 104 -11.18 29.75 21.02
C ARG A 104 -11.68 31.11 20.54
N SER A 105 -12.37 31.77 21.45
CA SER A 105 -12.68 33.19 21.44
C SER A 105 -11.41 34.05 21.42
N GLY A 106 -11.52 35.19 20.75
CA GLY A 106 -10.65 36.37 20.70
C GLY A 106 -9.39 36.42 21.58
N GLY A 107 -8.29 36.76 20.93
CA GLY A 107 -7.06 37.23 21.55
C GLY A 107 -6.12 37.76 20.47
N ASP A 108 -6.11 39.08 20.28
CA ASP A 108 -5.15 39.79 19.43
C ASP A 108 -3.72 39.51 19.89
N ALA A 109 -2.89 38.97 18.98
CA ALA A 109 -1.44 38.92 19.14
C ALA A 109 -0.78 39.28 17.81
N LYS A 110 0.15 40.23 17.91
CA LYS A 110 0.81 40.95 16.82
C LYS A 110 1.70 40.06 15.97
N ASP A 111 1.75 40.46 14.70
CA ASP A 111 2.70 40.08 13.65
C ASP A 111 4.15 40.08 14.15
N GLU A 112 4.80 38.92 14.10
CA GLU A 112 6.25 38.81 14.00
C GLU A 112 6.59 37.81 12.88
N GLY A 113 7.39 38.30 11.93
CA GLY A 113 7.68 37.65 10.65
C GLY A 113 8.28 36.25 10.80
N GLY A 114 7.47 35.25 10.44
CA GLY A 114 7.92 33.90 10.15
C GLY A 114 8.29 33.79 8.68
N THR A 115 9.49 33.29 8.40
CA THR A 115 9.92 32.84 7.08
C THR A 115 8.85 31.95 6.46
N GLU A 116 8.28 32.37 5.32
CA GLU A 116 7.39 31.55 4.49
C GLU A 116 8.15 30.29 4.07
N THR A 117 7.98 29.23 4.85
CA THR A 117 8.30 27.88 4.40
C THR A 117 7.24 27.56 3.37
N GLU A 118 7.59 27.62 2.08
CA GLU A 118 6.71 27.18 0.99
C GLU A 118 6.19 25.77 1.33
N THR A 119 4.97 25.69 1.85
CA THR A 119 4.28 24.43 2.10
C THR A 119 4.05 23.78 0.75
N LYS A 120 4.88 22.77 0.42
CA LYS A 120 4.67 21.92 -0.74
C LYS A 120 3.28 21.30 -0.61
N SER A 121 2.36 21.69 -1.49
CA SER A 121 1.04 21.08 -1.59
C SER A 121 1.20 19.79 -2.39
N TYR A 122 0.95 18.63 -1.77
CA TYR A 122 1.06 17.33 -2.39
C TYR A 122 -0.28 16.85 -2.92
N SER A 123 -0.27 16.19 -4.09
CA SER A 123 -1.47 15.62 -4.70
C SER A 123 -1.82 14.23 -4.17
N ALA A 124 -0.88 13.56 -3.51
CA ALA A 124 -1.09 12.22 -2.97
C ALA A 124 -1.49 12.28 -1.49
N HIS A 125 -2.62 11.64 -1.18
CA HIS A 125 -3.24 11.64 0.13
C HIS A 125 -3.38 10.20 0.64
N TYR A 126 -3.12 9.98 1.92
CA TYR A 126 -3.16 8.63 2.52
C TYR A 126 -4.30 8.49 3.50
N LEU A 127 -5.04 7.39 3.37
CA LEU A 127 -6.18 7.03 4.19
C LEU A 127 -5.99 5.60 4.73
N PRO A 128 -5.36 5.45 5.91
CA PRO A 128 -5.29 4.16 6.58
C PRO A 128 -6.66 3.81 7.17
N PHE A 129 -7.00 2.52 7.15
CA PHE A 129 -8.24 2.04 7.76
C PHE A 129 -8.05 0.68 8.41
N VAL A 130 -8.23 0.64 9.74
CA VAL A 130 -8.10 -0.57 10.55
C VAL A 130 -9.40 -0.73 11.36
N PRO A 131 -10.47 -1.26 10.74
CA PRO A 131 -11.75 -1.48 11.40
C PRO A 131 -11.63 -2.52 12.52
N GLN A 132 -12.32 -2.30 13.65
CA GLN A 132 -12.28 -3.23 14.79
C GLN A 132 -13.08 -4.51 14.51
N SER A 133 -14.15 -4.41 13.70
CA SER A 133 -14.90 -5.56 13.20
C SER A 133 -15.18 -5.49 11.69
N PRO A 134 -15.58 -6.60 11.06
CA PRO A 134 -16.01 -6.62 9.65
C PRO A 134 -17.18 -5.67 9.35
N GLU A 135 -18.08 -5.45 10.32
CA GLU A 135 -19.23 -4.57 10.22
C GLU A 135 -18.79 -3.11 10.06
N ASP A 136 -17.77 -2.67 10.81
CA ASP A 136 -17.21 -1.32 10.71
C ASP A 136 -16.67 -1.00 9.31
N ALA A 137 -16.28 -2.04 8.57
CA ALA A 137 -15.72 -1.93 7.23
C ALA A 137 -16.78 -2.03 6.12
N ARG A 138 -18.02 -2.41 6.45
CA ARG A 138 -19.03 -2.79 5.47
C ARG A 138 -19.39 -1.60 4.57
N GLY A 139 -19.17 -1.76 3.28
CA GLY A 139 -19.47 -0.73 2.28
C GLY A 139 -18.42 0.38 2.16
N PHE A 140 -17.42 0.44 3.05
CA PHE A 140 -16.40 1.50 3.05
C PHE A 140 -15.67 1.65 1.71
N LEU A 141 -15.11 0.54 1.20
CA LEU A 141 -14.40 0.55 -0.08
C LEU A 141 -15.33 0.91 -1.25
N ARG A 142 -16.57 0.43 -1.27
CA ARG A 142 -17.54 0.78 -2.33
C ARG A 142 -17.82 2.29 -2.33
N GLN A 143 -17.94 2.89 -1.14
CA GLN A 143 -18.13 4.33 -0.98
C GLN A 143 -16.92 5.15 -1.44
N LEU A 144 -15.70 4.66 -1.22
CA LEU A 144 -14.50 5.27 -1.80
C LEU A 144 -14.46 5.16 -3.32
N CYS A 145 -14.88 4.03 -3.88
CA CYS A 145 -14.90 3.83 -5.32
C CYS A 145 -15.92 4.73 -6.03
N SER A 146 -17.07 5.03 -5.43
CA SER A 146 -18.13 5.81 -6.09
C SER A 146 -17.70 7.22 -6.52
N ASP A 147 -16.73 7.81 -5.81
CA ASP A 147 -16.17 9.12 -6.12
C ASP A 147 -14.82 9.03 -6.85
N ALA A 148 -14.35 7.83 -7.21
CA ALA A 148 -13.10 7.64 -7.92
C ALA A 148 -13.26 7.88 -9.44
N ARG A 149 -12.27 8.54 -10.05
CA ARG A 149 -12.10 8.63 -11.51
C ARG A 149 -11.84 7.26 -12.11
N ILE A 150 -10.96 6.53 -11.44
CA ILE A 150 -10.47 5.19 -11.76
C ILE A 150 -9.93 4.56 -10.48
N VAL A 151 -10.11 3.25 -10.37
CA VAL A 151 -9.57 2.45 -9.28
C VAL A 151 -8.36 1.67 -9.79
N ILE A 152 -7.29 1.67 -9.01
CA ILE A 152 -6.09 0.87 -9.22
C ILE A 152 -5.90 0.01 -7.97
N SER A 153 -5.53 -1.25 -8.15
CA SER A 153 -5.10 -2.10 -7.04
C SER A 153 -3.95 -3.01 -7.41
N ASP A 154 -3.52 -3.84 -6.48
CA ASP A 154 -2.42 -4.77 -6.68
C ASP A 154 -2.88 -6.01 -7.46
N GLU A 155 -2.14 -6.38 -8.51
CA GLU A 155 -2.22 -7.71 -9.09
C GLU A 155 -1.37 -8.65 -8.26
N PHE A 156 -1.99 -9.61 -7.59
CA PHE A 156 -1.30 -10.60 -6.76
C PHE A 156 -1.99 -11.95 -6.92
N PRO A 157 -1.29 -13.01 -7.39
CA PRO A 157 -1.94 -14.21 -7.93
C PRO A 157 -2.46 -15.19 -6.86
N VAL A 158 -2.14 -14.98 -5.58
CA VAL A 158 -2.45 -15.91 -4.48
C VAL A 158 -3.08 -15.21 -3.28
N PHE A 159 -3.33 -15.94 -2.20
CA PHE A 159 -3.97 -15.44 -0.97
C PHE A 159 -5.39 -14.89 -1.24
N ILE A 160 -5.84 -13.88 -0.50
CA ILE A 160 -7.20 -13.33 -0.61
C ILE A 160 -7.37 -12.36 -1.79
N ILE A 161 -6.29 -11.95 -2.44
CA ILE A 161 -6.30 -10.85 -3.43
C ILE A 161 -7.08 -11.18 -4.70
N PRO A 162 -6.94 -12.38 -5.31
CA PRO A 162 -7.72 -12.71 -6.50
C PRO A 162 -9.23 -12.65 -6.24
N GLU A 163 -9.68 -13.11 -5.08
CA GLU A 163 -11.11 -13.08 -4.70
C GLU A 163 -11.58 -11.64 -4.43
N GLN A 164 -10.78 -10.87 -3.71
CA GLN A 164 -11.06 -9.45 -3.42
C GLN A 164 -11.15 -8.61 -4.70
N ASN A 165 -10.22 -8.80 -5.64
CA ASN A 165 -10.24 -8.14 -6.94
C ASN A 165 -11.46 -8.56 -7.77
N ARG A 166 -11.80 -9.85 -7.85
CA ARG A 166 -13.01 -10.32 -8.56
C ARG A 166 -14.30 -9.77 -7.97
N SER A 167 -14.42 -9.74 -6.63
CA SER A 167 -15.59 -9.21 -5.95
C SER A 167 -15.76 -7.70 -6.20
N LEU A 168 -14.66 -6.94 -6.23
CA LEU A 168 -14.71 -5.52 -6.56
C LEU A 168 -15.00 -5.28 -8.04
N GLU A 169 -14.38 -6.04 -8.94
CA GLU A 169 -14.59 -5.97 -10.39
C GLU A 169 -16.07 -6.06 -10.77
N GLN A 170 -16.80 -7.03 -10.20
CA GLN A 170 -18.25 -7.18 -10.43
C GLN A 170 -19.02 -5.92 -10.06
N LYS A 171 -18.74 -5.35 -8.88
CA LYS A 171 -19.39 -4.14 -8.36
C LYS A 171 -19.07 -2.90 -9.18
N LEU A 172 -17.82 -2.73 -9.59
CA LEU A 172 -17.40 -1.57 -10.38
C LEU A 172 -17.89 -1.64 -11.83
N LYS A 173 -18.09 -2.85 -12.36
CA LYS A 173 -18.71 -3.04 -13.67
C LYS A 173 -20.17 -2.58 -13.68
N GLU A 174 -20.93 -2.83 -12.62
CA GLU A 174 -22.30 -2.31 -12.46
C GLU A 174 -22.33 -0.77 -12.47
N ASP A 175 -21.37 -0.15 -11.78
CA ASP A 175 -21.28 1.31 -11.67
C ASP A 175 -20.56 1.97 -12.87
N SER A 176 -20.08 1.19 -13.84
CA SER A 176 -19.24 1.66 -14.94
C SER A 176 -18.00 2.46 -14.49
N ILE A 177 -17.39 2.06 -13.37
CA ILE A 177 -16.16 2.66 -12.84
C ILE A 177 -14.95 1.87 -13.36
N PRO A 178 -13.98 2.51 -14.05
CA PRO A 178 -12.82 1.78 -14.55
C PRO A 178 -11.95 1.24 -13.42
N PHE A 179 -11.46 0.02 -13.62
CA PHE A 179 -10.65 -0.69 -12.64
C PHE A 179 -9.47 -1.40 -13.30
N LEU A 180 -8.27 -1.14 -12.78
CA LEU A 180 -7.01 -1.76 -13.16
C LEU A 180 -6.38 -2.46 -11.96
N THR A 181 -5.68 -3.55 -12.21
CA THR A 181 -4.73 -4.12 -11.24
C THR A 181 -3.33 -4.12 -11.83
N VAL A 182 -2.31 -3.92 -11.00
CA VAL A 182 -0.92 -3.76 -11.45
C VAL A 182 0.01 -4.71 -10.73
N ASP A 183 0.80 -5.45 -11.51
CA ASP A 183 1.79 -6.40 -11.03
C ASP A 183 3.06 -5.68 -10.59
N SER A 184 3.32 -5.73 -9.28
CA SER A 184 4.58 -5.28 -8.68
C SER A 184 5.25 -6.38 -7.84
N ASN A 185 5.01 -7.65 -8.20
CA ASN A 185 5.47 -8.85 -7.46
C ASN A 185 6.94 -9.16 -7.74
N GLY A 186 7.28 -9.20 -9.03
CA GLY A 186 8.43 -9.91 -9.57
C GLY A 186 9.18 -9.11 -10.63
N ILE A 187 10.43 -9.52 -10.89
CA ILE A 187 11.18 -9.02 -12.05
C ILE A 187 10.46 -9.37 -13.35
N ILE A 188 10.02 -10.61 -13.51
CA ILE A 188 9.24 -11.04 -14.68
C ILE A 188 7.76 -10.72 -14.43
N PRO A 189 7.11 -9.93 -15.31
CA PRO A 189 5.68 -9.68 -15.23
C PRO A 189 4.86 -10.97 -15.36
N LEU A 190 3.75 -11.05 -14.63
CA LEU A 190 2.83 -12.20 -14.68
C LEU A 190 2.25 -12.43 -16.09
N GLN A 191 2.03 -11.38 -16.89
CA GLN A 191 1.53 -11.53 -18.27
C GLN A 191 2.54 -12.17 -19.24
N GLU A 192 3.81 -12.32 -18.86
CA GLU A 192 4.81 -12.97 -19.72
C GLU A 192 4.62 -14.48 -19.82
N SER A 193 3.79 -15.08 -18.94
CA SER A 193 3.37 -16.46 -19.04
C SER A 193 1.91 -16.56 -19.46
N LYS A 194 1.64 -17.30 -20.54
CA LYS A 194 0.27 -17.54 -21.03
C LYS A 194 -0.51 -18.56 -20.20
N SER A 195 0.20 -19.38 -19.42
CA SER A 195 -0.36 -20.44 -18.59
C SER A 195 0.54 -20.70 -17.39
N ASP A 196 0.00 -21.30 -16.35
CA ASP A 196 0.77 -21.72 -15.18
C ASP A 196 1.71 -22.88 -15.56
N PRO A 197 3.04 -22.71 -15.48
CA PRO A 197 3.94 -23.80 -15.80
C PRO A 197 3.87 -24.89 -14.73
N TYR A 198 3.58 -26.12 -15.13
CA TYR A 198 3.45 -27.25 -14.20
C TYR A 198 4.80 -27.75 -13.62
N SER A 199 5.94 -27.19 -14.05
CA SER A 199 7.25 -27.57 -13.53
C SER A 199 8.21 -26.38 -13.46
N ALA A 200 9.13 -26.43 -12.50
CA ALA A 200 10.19 -25.44 -12.35
C ALA A 200 11.11 -25.39 -13.58
N TYR A 201 11.30 -26.50 -14.30
CA TYR A 201 12.09 -26.54 -15.55
C TYR A 201 11.47 -25.67 -16.64
N LEU A 202 10.17 -25.81 -16.89
CA LEU A 202 9.47 -25.01 -17.90
C LEU A 202 9.39 -23.53 -17.50
N PHE A 203 9.07 -23.26 -16.23
CA PHE A 203 9.08 -21.89 -15.70
C PHE A 203 10.44 -21.22 -15.90
N ARG A 204 11.54 -21.93 -15.61
CA ARG A 204 12.90 -21.40 -15.77
C ARG A 204 13.24 -21.05 -17.21
N LYS A 205 12.79 -21.83 -18.20
CA LYS A 205 12.97 -21.49 -19.63
C LYS A 205 12.28 -20.17 -20.00
N ILE A 206 11.05 -19.98 -19.54
CA ILE A 206 10.29 -18.75 -19.76
C ILE A 206 11.03 -17.58 -19.11
N LEU A 207 11.40 -17.74 -17.83
CA LEU A 207 12.13 -16.73 -17.06
C LEU A 207 13.42 -16.33 -17.76
N GLN A 208 14.29 -17.28 -18.12
CA GLN A 208 15.59 -17.00 -18.76
C GLN A 208 15.43 -16.28 -20.11
N LYS A 209 14.42 -16.64 -20.90
CA LYS A 209 14.12 -15.99 -22.18
C LYS A 209 13.68 -14.53 -22.00
N LYS A 210 12.95 -14.23 -20.93
CA LYS A 210 12.36 -12.90 -20.67
C LYS A 210 13.21 -12.00 -19.77
N PHE A 211 14.11 -12.59 -18.98
CA PHE A 211 14.86 -11.91 -17.94
C PHE A 211 15.60 -10.67 -18.44
N SER A 212 16.35 -10.76 -19.55
CA SER A 212 17.14 -9.62 -20.05
C SER A 212 16.28 -8.40 -20.42
N ALA A 213 15.06 -8.62 -20.91
CA ALA A 213 14.12 -7.54 -21.21
C ALA A 213 13.51 -6.98 -19.93
N SER A 214 12.97 -7.85 -19.07
CA SER A 214 12.29 -7.43 -17.84
C SER A 214 13.24 -6.80 -16.81
N PHE A 215 14.51 -7.20 -16.77
CA PHE A 215 15.54 -6.65 -15.88
C PHE A 215 16.07 -5.28 -16.33
N ARG A 216 15.45 -4.65 -17.34
CA ARG A 216 15.69 -3.25 -17.70
C ARG A 216 14.60 -2.31 -17.17
N GLU A 217 13.51 -2.88 -16.69
CA GLU A 217 12.33 -2.15 -16.25
C GLU A 217 12.21 -2.23 -14.74
N PHE A 218 12.64 -1.16 -14.07
CA PHE A 218 12.53 -1.02 -12.62
C PHE A 218 11.43 -0.02 -12.28
N PRO A 219 10.67 -0.25 -11.20
CA PRO A 219 9.72 0.74 -10.73
C PRO A 219 10.47 2.00 -10.31
N VAL A 220 9.83 3.15 -10.52
CA VAL A 220 10.38 4.43 -10.07
C VAL A 220 10.53 4.38 -8.55
N LYS A 221 11.72 4.75 -8.05
CA LYS A 221 12.02 4.69 -6.62
C LYS A 221 11.07 5.54 -5.80
N ASN A 222 10.79 6.78 -6.22
CA ASN A 222 9.88 7.68 -5.53
C ASN A 222 8.82 8.23 -6.51
N SER A 223 7.68 7.55 -6.61
CA SER A 223 6.56 7.96 -7.45
C SER A 223 5.76 9.14 -6.88
N LEU A 224 5.94 9.43 -5.59
CA LEU A 224 5.25 10.52 -4.88
C LEU A 224 6.06 11.82 -4.82
N GLY A 225 7.24 11.86 -5.44
CA GLY A 225 8.13 13.03 -5.43
C GLY A 225 7.59 14.23 -6.21
N ARG A 226 6.42 14.10 -6.86
CA ARG A 226 5.74 15.17 -7.60
C ARG A 226 4.66 15.80 -6.76
N CYS A 227 4.55 17.12 -6.86
CA CYS A 227 3.54 17.92 -6.17
C CYS A 227 2.68 18.60 -7.23
N GLN A 228 1.50 18.04 -7.55
CA GLN A 228 0.46 18.84 -8.18
C GLN A 228 -0.35 19.55 -7.10
N LYS A 229 -0.86 20.75 -7.39
CA LYS A 229 -1.58 21.60 -6.43
C LYS A 229 -2.99 21.10 -6.05
N HIS A 230 -3.39 19.92 -6.52
CA HIS A 230 -4.71 19.37 -6.24
C HIS A 230 -4.78 18.85 -4.80
N SER A 231 -5.71 19.39 -4.03
CA SER A 231 -5.93 18.97 -2.64
C SER A 231 -7.16 18.09 -2.53
N LEU A 232 -7.09 17.11 -1.64
CA LEU A 232 -8.22 16.33 -1.18
C LEU A 232 -8.33 16.52 0.32
N SER A 233 -9.55 16.71 0.82
CA SER A 233 -9.80 16.86 2.25
C SER A 233 -10.66 15.72 2.74
N PHE A 234 -10.52 15.38 4.02
CA PHE A 234 -11.41 14.38 4.62
C PHE A 234 -12.88 14.77 4.48
N ASP A 235 -13.20 16.05 4.68
CA ASP A 235 -14.57 16.55 4.68
C ASP A 235 -15.22 16.51 3.28
N THR A 236 -14.42 16.46 2.22
CA THR A 236 -14.93 16.31 0.84
C THR A 236 -15.10 14.87 0.39
N LEU A 237 -14.66 13.90 1.19
CA LEU A 237 -14.83 12.47 0.91
C LEU A 237 -16.24 11.98 1.31
N PRO A 238 -16.80 11.03 0.56
CA PRO A 238 -18.14 10.49 0.82
C PRO A 238 -18.16 9.47 1.98
N ILE A 239 -17.18 9.50 2.87
CA ILE A 239 -16.95 8.50 3.93
C ILE A 239 -17.27 9.00 5.34
N GLN A 240 -18.02 10.10 5.46
CA GLN A 240 -18.45 10.65 6.75
C GLN A 240 -19.13 9.61 7.67
N PRO A 241 -19.93 8.64 7.17
CA PRO A 241 -20.49 7.58 8.03
C PRO A 241 -19.44 6.74 8.76
N PHE A 242 -18.20 6.70 8.27
CA PHE A 242 -17.09 5.91 8.82
C PHE A 242 -16.16 6.74 9.70
N LYS A 243 -16.57 7.96 10.09
CA LYS A 243 -15.77 8.87 10.93
C LYS A 243 -15.33 8.23 12.24
N GLY A 244 -16.18 7.42 12.87
CA GLY A 244 -15.87 6.71 14.12
C GLY A 244 -14.72 5.71 13.94
N PRO A 245 -14.88 4.68 13.09
CA PRO A 245 -13.82 3.72 12.77
C PRO A 245 -12.51 4.36 12.28
N LEU A 246 -12.57 5.46 11.52
CA LEU A 246 -11.38 6.21 11.08
C LEU A 246 -10.68 6.93 12.24
N LYS A 247 -11.43 7.51 13.20
CA LYS A 247 -10.83 8.06 14.43
C LYS A 247 -10.16 6.95 15.25
N ALA A 248 -10.79 5.78 15.38
CA ALA A 248 -10.21 4.64 16.05
C ALA A 248 -8.91 4.18 15.37
N THR A 249 -8.89 4.17 14.03
CA THR A 249 -7.67 3.87 13.25
C THR A 249 -6.54 4.84 13.55
N SER A 250 -6.80 6.16 13.54
CA SER A 250 -5.77 7.16 13.85
C SER A 250 -5.22 7.01 15.27
N ARG A 251 -6.08 6.73 16.26
CA ARG A 251 -5.65 6.46 17.65
C ARG A 251 -4.79 5.21 17.72
N LEU A 252 -5.23 4.11 17.11
CA LEU A 252 -4.49 2.86 17.06
C LEU A 252 -3.09 3.05 16.47
N LEU A 253 -2.95 3.74 15.34
CA LEU A 253 -1.64 3.96 14.71
C LEU A 253 -0.74 4.88 15.53
N ALA A 254 -1.29 5.90 16.19
CA ALA A 254 -0.55 6.74 17.12
C ALA A 254 -0.05 5.94 18.33
N ASP A 255 -0.92 5.15 18.96
CA ASP A 255 -0.60 4.31 20.11
C ASP A 255 0.38 3.19 19.72
N TRP A 256 0.23 2.60 18.54
CA TRP A 256 1.13 1.58 18.00
C TRP A 256 2.53 2.12 17.79
N ASN A 257 2.64 3.32 17.23
CA ASN A 257 3.92 4.00 17.04
C ASN A 257 4.58 4.39 18.38
N ALA A 258 3.78 4.81 19.37
CA ALA A 258 4.28 5.14 20.70
C ALA A 258 4.68 3.88 21.50
N ARG A 259 3.91 2.80 21.36
CA ARG A 259 4.07 1.56 22.11
C ARG A 259 3.53 0.37 21.32
N ARG A 260 4.42 -0.29 20.60
CA ARG A 260 4.14 -1.54 19.90
C ARG A 260 3.83 -2.67 20.88
N ALA A 261 2.55 -3.04 20.99
CA ALA A 261 2.10 -4.06 21.96
C ALA A 261 0.87 -4.84 21.47
N SER A 262 0.86 -6.17 21.68
CA SER A 262 -0.26 -7.04 21.32
C SER A 262 -1.56 -6.67 22.02
N ALA A 263 -1.50 -6.07 23.21
CA ALA A 263 -2.66 -5.60 23.96
C ALA A 263 -3.51 -4.58 23.17
N LEU A 264 -2.92 -3.81 22.25
CA LEU A 264 -3.65 -2.89 21.36
C LEU A 264 -4.53 -3.62 20.34
N LEU A 265 -4.34 -4.94 20.19
CA LEU A 265 -5.06 -5.80 19.25
C LEU A 265 -6.06 -6.72 19.94
N SER A 266 -6.28 -6.54 21.25
CA SER A 266 -7.15 -7.41 22.05
C SER A 266 -8.61 -7.36 21.61
N ASP A 267 -9.09 -6.19 21.18
CA ASP A 267 -10.47 -5.99 20.75
C ASP A 267 -10.80 -6.52 19.35
N PHE A 268 -9.79 -6.99 18.60
CA PHE A 268 -9.97 -7.46 17.21
C PHE A 268 -10.38 -8.94 17.10
N GLY A 269 -10.54 -9.65 18.23
CA GLY A 269 -10.92 -11.06 18.24
C GLY A 269 -9.86 -12.00 17.63
N LEU A 270 -8.60 -11.58 17.60
CA LEU A 270 -7.50 -12.35 17.02
C LEU A 270 -7.01 -13.46 17.96
N ASP A 271 -6.47 -14.55 17.39
CA ASP A 271 -5.80 -15.60 18.15
C ASP A 271 -4.53 -15.08 18.84
N GLN A 272 -4.64 -14.83 20.15
CA GLN A 272 -3.56 -14.25 20.96
C GLN A 272 -2.45 -15.26 21.31
N SER A 273 -2.59 -16.55 20.95
CA SER A 273 -1.51 -17.53 21.15
C SER A 273 -0.30 -17.25 20.25
N VAL A 274 -0.51 -16.52 19.16
CA VAL A 274 0.53 -16.17 18.19
C VAL A 274 1.11 -14.78 18.47
N THR A 275 2.37 -14.76 18.92
CA THR A 275 3.07 -13.53 19.31
C THR A 275 3.54 -12.66 18.14
N LEU A 276 3.82 -11.39 18.43
CA LEU A 276 4.38 -10.43 17.47
C LEU A 276 5.77 -10.89 16.95
N LEU A 277 6.07 -10.55 15.70
CA LEU A 277 7.46 -10.54 15.19
C LEU A 277 8.22 -9.32 15.71
N ASP A 278 9.54 -9.31 15.59
CA ASP A 278 10.37 -8.18 16.06
C ASP A 278 10.02 -6.84 15.40
N SER A 279 9.84 -6.85 14.07
CA SER A 279 9.51 -5.65 13.30
C SER A 279 8.99 -6.00 11.90
N GLY A 280 8.00 -5.26 11.43
CA GLY A 280 7.51 -5.24 10.04
C GLY A 280 7.81 -3.95 9.28
N THR A 281 8.63 -3.06 9.84
CA THR A 281 8.97 -1.79 9.19
C THR A 281 9.78 -2.02 7.92
N ARG A 282 9.68 -1.10 6.96
CA ARG A 282 10.50 -1.18 5.73
C ARG A 282 11.99 -1.08 6.06
N LYS A 283 12.36 -0.24 7.03
CA LYS A 283 13.74 -0.08 7.49
C LYS A 283 14.35 -1.40 7.99
N SER A 284 13.60 -2.17 8.79
CA SER A 284 14.06 -3.49 9.26
C SER A 284 14.25 -4.47 8.10
N GLY A 285 13.36 -4.47 7.11
CA GLY A 285 13.51 -5.31 5.92
C GLY A 285 14.77 -4.99 5.12
N LEU A 286 15.03 -3.71 4.86
CA LEU A 286 16.24 -3.25 4.16
C LEU A 286 17.52 -3.55 4.97
N ASN A 287 17.47 -3.42 6.30
CA ASN A 287 18.60 -3.79 7.16
C ASN A 287 18.85 -5.30 7.12
N ARG A 288 17.80 -6.13 7.19
CA ARG A 288 17.94 -7.60 7.07
C ARG A 288 18.55 -7.98 5.73
N MET A 289 18.12 -7.33 4.65
CA MET A 289 18.69 -7.52 3.31
C MET A 289 20.19 -7.20 3.29
N LYS A 290 20.60 -6.04 3.82
CA LYS A 290 22.01 -5.65 3.91
C LYS A 290 22.83 -6.63 4.75
N SER A 291 22.28 -7.16 5.85
CA SER A 291 22.95 -8.19 6.64
C SER A 291 23.09 -9.50 5.86
N PHE A 292 22.02 -9.95 5.20
CA PHE A 292 22.03 -11.18 4.42
C PHE A 292 23.08 -11.18 3.30
N VAL A 293 23.26 -10.06 2.59
CA VAL A 293 24.29 -9.93 1.56
C VAL A 293 25.70 -10.19 2.12
N LYS A 294 25.97 -9.81 3.37
CA LYS A 294 27.24 -10.10 4.05
C LYS A 294 27.37 -11.57 4.46
N GLU A 295 26.25 -12.25 4.68
CA GLU A 295 26.14 -13.64 5.10
C GLU A 295 25.96 -14.62 3.91
N MET A 296 26.04 -14.13 2.67
CA MET A 296 25.65 -14.89 1.47
C MET A 296 26.46 -16.17 1.24
N SER A 297 27.72 -16.22 1.69
CA SER A 297 28.53 -17.43 1.66
C SER A 297 27.88 -18.56 2.48
N LYS A 298 27.38 -18.23 3.67
CA LYS A 298 26.67 -19.14 4.58
C LYS A 298 25.44 -19.76 3.93
N TYR A 299 24.68 -18.97 3.15
CA TYR A 299 23.51 -19.47 2.43
C TYR A 299 23.87 -20.55 1.41
N THR A 300 24.96 -20.36 0.67
CA THR A 300 25.38 -21.30 -0.39
C THR A 300 25.61 -22.71 0.17
N GLU A 301 26.23 -22.79 1.34
CA GLU A 301 26.62 -24.04 1.97
C GLU A 301 25.52 -24.63 2.86
N MET A 302 24.80 -23.78 3.61
CA MET A 302 23.99 -24.23 4.75
C MET A 302 22.49 -23.90 4.64
N ARG A 303 21.97 -23.43 3.50
CA ARG A 303 20.53 -23.09 3.36
C ARG A 303 19.54 -24.22 3.67
N ASN A 304 19.98 -25.47 3.65
CA ASN A 304 19.15 -26.64 3.95
C ASN A 304 19.26 -27.09 5.42
N ASP A 305 20.20 -26.51 6.18
CA ASP A 305 20.36 -26.80 7.60
C ASP A 305 19.47 -25.83 8.40
N PRO A 306 18.42 -26.33 9.09
CA PRO A 306 17.51 -25.49 9.85
C PRO A 306 18.15 -24.81 11.06
N ASP A 307 19.21 -25.40 11.64
CA ASP A 307 19.88 -24.87 12.83
C ASP A 307 20.96 -23.83 12.47
N ALA A 308 21.36 -23.81 11.20
CA ALA A 308 22.40 -22.90 10.72
C ALA A 308 21.94 -21.45 10.56
N GLU A 309 20.64 -21.13 10.62
CA GLU A 309 20.10 -19.78 10.37
C GLU A 309 20.64 -19.14 9.07
N ALA A 310 20.89 -19.96 8.04
CA ALA A 310 21.58 -19.53 6.83
C ALA A 310 20.69 -18.84 5.78
N THR A 311 19.36 -18.88 5.96
CA THR A 311 18.39 -18.29 5.02
C THR A 311 18.27 -16.77 5.19
N SER A 312 17.73 -16.08 4.17
CA SER A 312 17.68 -14.61 4.17
C SER A 312 16.77 -13.98 5.21
N GLY A 313 15.80 -14.71 5.78
CA GLY A 313 14.78 -14.14 6.66
C GLY A 313 13.95 -13.02 6.02
N LEU A 314 14.00 -12.83 4.70
CA LEU A 314 13.31 -11.75 3.99
C LEU A 314 11.86 -12.09 3.64
N SER A 315 11.45 -13.35 3.81
CA SER A 315 10.11 -13.80 3.39
C SER A 315 8.96 -12.99 3.99
N PRO A 316 8.96 -12.54 5.27
CA PRO A 316 7.85 -11.73 5.77
C PRO A 316 7.79 -10.35 5.10
N TYR A 317 8.94 -9.73 4.86
CA TYR A 317 9.03 -8.41 4.21
C TYR A 317 8.63 -8.46 2.75
N LEU A 318 9.00 -9.53 2.03
CA LEU A 318 8.60 -9.75 0.65
C LEU A 318 7.12 -10.11 0.54
N HIS A 319 6.63 -10.97 1.45
CA HIS A 319 5.23 -11.41 1.47
C HIS A 319 4.26 -10.23 1.64
N PHE A 320 4.49 -9.37 2.65
CA PHE A 320 3.66 -8.18 2.87
C PHE A 320 4.14 -6.96 2.06
N GLY A 321 5.00 -7.17 1.05
CA GLY A 321 5.43 -6.16 0.09
C GLY A 321 6.11 -4.93 0.69
N ARG A 322 6.73 -5.07 1.86
CA ARG A 322 7.47 -3.99 2.56
C ARG A 322 8.77 -3.62 1.86
N VAL A 323 9.36 -4.55 1.13
CA VAL A 323 10.54 -4.34 0.27
C VAL A 323 10.25 -4.91 -1.11
N SER A 324 10.69 -4.22 -2.17
CA SER A 324 10.55 -4.70 -3.54
C SER A 324 11.65 -5.69 -3.90
N ILE A 325 11.31 -6.76 -4.63
CA ILE A 325 12.32 -7.66 -5.20
C ILE A 325 13.32 -6.94 -6.11
N HIS A 326 12.89 -5.84 -6.76
CA HIS A 326 13.74 -5.01 -7.61
C HIS A 326 14.87 -4.37 -6.80
N GLU A 327 14.61 -4.00 -5.55
CA GLU A 327 15.64 -3.44 -4.66
C GLU A 327 16.64 -4.49 -4.18
N LEU A 328 16.26 -5.78 -4.16
CA LEU A 328 17.13 -6.88 -3.73
C LEU A 328 18.13 -7.28 -4.80
N VAL A 329 17.77 -7.15 -6.07
CA VAL A 329 18.58 -7.61 -7.22
C VAL A 329 19.41 -6.51 -7.85
N GLN A 330 19.28 -5.26 -7.37
CA GLN A 330 20.04 -4.09 -7.81
C GLN A 330 21.40 -4.03 -7.12
#